data_AF-A0A2K9LUH6-F1
#
_entry.id   AF-A0A2K9LUH6-F1
#
_cell.length_a   1.000
_cell.length_b   1.000
_cell.length_c   1.000
_cell.angle_alpha   90.00
_cell.angle_beta   90.00
_cell.angle_gamma   90.00
#
_symmetry.space_group_name_H-M   'P 1'
#
loop_
_entity.id
_entity.type
_entity.pdbx_description
1 polymer ?
#
loop_
_entity_poly.entity_id
_entity_poly.type
_entity_poly.pdbx_seq_one_letter_code
_entity_poly.pdbx_strand_id
1 'polypeptide(L)'
;MSKQKQKQNSIDLLKKHNKIIGKFFKTNYIMLFWFLFEQILFGISFILFVLNLFIKDVEWISYSIISICLFLLLKFTYTNWFAKNKFFRCIDVFEYDVKLESHKFKAKRAMEFTPIWFWIYIIGANFITVIFINYELKGFLEEHKILEAISMSMLNVLLVPSFLNSFQKLTEKNDGVDSNYLNVIKNQYFSNESLFEEAKFSEHCLNAVFSKNDLTSKNGIFVFTNKKDLNQKEVEKLQKLNENILEDYKKIWANYYDLLESSSSLEFSKRKVKNLFWLERIYDHIFLDFFNI
;
A
#
# COMPACT_ATOMS: atom_id res chain seq x y z
N MET A 1 22.36 -21.76 25.09
CA MET A 1 20.87 -21.85 25.07
C MET A 1 20.47 -23.05 24.22
N SER A 2 19.51 -23.90 24.62
CA SER A 2 19.21 -25.10 23.82
C SER A 2 18.56 -24.73 22.47
N LYS A 3 18.89 -25.44 21.39
CA LYS A 3 18.36 -25.18 20.03
C LYS A 3 16.82 -25.15 19.98
N GLN A 4 16.16 -25.96 20.81
CA GLN A 4 14.70 -25.96 20.93
C GLN A 4 14.16 -24.67 21.57
N LYS A 5 14.85 -24.14 22.60
CA LYS A 5 14.47 -22.88 23.26
C LYS A 5 14.65 -21.68 22.33
N GLN A 6 15.72 -21.61 21.54
CA GLN A 6 15.88 -20.58 20.50
C GLN A 6 14.80 -20.68 19.42
N LYS A 7 14.48 -21.90 18.97
CA LYS A 7 13.44 -22.12 17.95
C LYS A 7 12.07 -21.69 18.44
N GLN A 8 11.74 -21.90 19.71
CA GLN A 8 10.49 -21.45 20.32
C GLN A 8 10.45 -19.93 20.45
N ASN A 9 11.52 -19.31 20.98
CA ASN A 9 11.62 -17.86 21.13
C ASN A 9 11.45 -17.12 19.79
N SER A 10 12.03 -17.62 18.69
CA SER A 10 11.84 -17.05 17.36
C SER A 10 10.38 -17.10 16.86
N ILE A 11 9.60 -18.11 17.27
CA ILE A 11 8.18 -18.22 16.90
C ILE A 11 7.37 -17.20 17.69
N ASP A 12 7.64 -17.12 18.99
CA ASP A 12 6.89 -16.26 19.90
C ASP A 12 7.13 -14.78 19.57
N LEU A 13 8.37 -14.41 19.19
CA LEU A 13 8.70 -13.09 18.66
C LEU A 13 7.87 -12.77 17.40
N LEU A 14 7.92 -13.66 16.39
CA LEU A 14 7.16 -13.43 15.15
C LEU A 14 5.65 -13.33 15.41
N LYS A 15 5.09 -14.14 16.31
CA LYS A 15 3.67 -14.05 16.69
C LYS A 15 3.34 -12.72 17.36
N LYS A 16 4.19 -12.26 18.30
CA LYS A 16 4.04 -10.97 18.98
C LYS A 16 3.96 -9.83 17.96
N HIS A 17 4.95 -9.72 17.07
CA HIS A 17 4.98 -8.62 16.09
C HIS A 17 3.93 -8.75 15.01
N ASN A 18 3.58 -9.96 14.56
CA ASN A 18 2.43 -10.13 13.65
C ASN A 18 1.12 -9.63 14.28
N LYS A 19 0.92 -9.86 15.58
CA LYS A 19 -0.27 -9.35 16.30
C LYS A 19 -0.25 -7.83 16.44
N ILE A 20 0.92 -7.23 16.69
CA ILE A 20 1.08 -5.78 16.76
C ILE A 20 0.80 -5.15 15.40
N ILE A 21 1.51 -5.61 14.36
CA ILE A 21 1.38 -5.11 13.00
C ILE A 21 -0.04 -5.29 12.45
N GLY A 22 -0.70 -6.40 12.78
CA GLY A 22 -2.09 -6.65 12.40
C GLY A 22 -3.06 -5.54 12.83
N LYS A 23 -2.75 -4.76 13.87
CA LYS A 23 -3.59 -3.63 14.32
C LYS A 23 -3.51 -2.42 13.40
N PHE A 24 -2.39 -2.23 12.70
CA PHE A 24 -2.23 -1.11 11.76
C PHE A 24 -2.99 -1.36 10.45
N PHE A 25 -3.22 -2.61 10.07
CA PHE A 25 -3.91 -2.91 8.82
C PHE A 25 -5.42 -2.70 8.94
N LYS A 26 -5.92 -1.64 8.29
CA LYS A 26 -7.36 -1.46 8.08
C LYS A 26 -7.73 -1.79 6.64
N THR A 27 -8.88 -2.45 6.50
CA THR A 27 -9.43 -2.81 5.19
C THR A 27 -10.41 -1.73 4.74
N ASN A 28 -10.19 -1.17 3.56
CA ASN A 28 -11.15 -0.34 2.87
C ASN A 28 -12.15 -1.27 2.14
N TYR A 29 -13.31 -1.46 2.74
CA TYR A 29 -14.35 -2.36 2.22
C TYR A 29 -14.86 -1.95 0.83
N ILE A 30 -14.87 -0.66 0.50
CA ILE A 30 -15.29 -0.18 -0.82
C ILE A 30 -14.30 -0.67 -1.87
N MET A 31 -13.00 -0.50 -1.63
CA MET A 31 -11.96 -0.98 -2.54
C MET A 31 -11.92 -2.51 -2.62
N LEU A 32 -12.18 -3.21 -1.51
CA LEU A 32 -12.28 -4.66 -1.50
C LEU A 32 -13.46 -5.15 -2.34
N PHE A 33 -14.63 -4.52 -2.20
CA PHE A 33 -15.81 -4.84 -2.98
C PHE A 33 -15.55 -4.67 -4.48
N TRP A 34 -14.97 -3.53 -4.89
CA TRP A 34 -14.58 -3.31 -6.29
C TRP A 34 -13.61 -4.37 -6.80
N PHE A 35 -12.60 -4.71 -6.00
CA PHE A 35 -11.65 -5.77 -6.36
C PHE A 35 -12.33 -7.13 -6.55
N LEU A 36 -13.23 -7.53 -5.65
CA LEU A 36 -13.97 -8.78 -5.74
C LEU A 36 -14.94 -8.80 -6.93
N PHE A 37 -15.63 -7.69 -7.17
CA PHE A 37 -16.50 -7.52 -8.33
C PHE A 37 -15.73 -7.72 -9.64
N GLU A 38 -14.54 -7.14 -9.75
CA GLU A 38 -13.65 -7.33 -10.90
C GLU A 38 -13.22 -8.80 -11.06
N GLN A 39 -12.94 -9.51 -9.96
CA GLN A 39 -12.57 -10.92 -10.05
C GLN A 39 -13.73 -11.81 -10.46
N ILE A 40 -14.94 -11.48 -10.05
CA ILE A 40 -16.15 -12.18 -10.50
C ILE A 40 -16.34 -11.95 -12.00
N LEU A 41 -16.23 -10.72 -12.47
CA LEU A 41 -16.34 -10.40 -13.89
C LEU A 41 -15.25 -11.12 -14.71
N PHE A 42 -14.00 -11.09 -14.25
CA PHE A 42 -12.91 -11.82 -14.89
C PHE A 42 -13.18 -13.33 -14.92
N GLY A 43 -13.65 -13.90 -13.82
CA GLY A 43 -14.02 -15.32 -13.74
C GLY A 43 -15.16 -15.69 -14.70
N ILE A 44 -16.19 -14.85 -14.80
CA ILE A 44 -17.29 -15.01 -15.76
C ILE A 44 -16.74 -14.96 -17.20
N SER A 45 -15.94 -13.95 -17.55
CA SER A 45 -15.31 -13.86 -18.87
C SER A 45 -14.45 -15.07 -19.19
N PHE A 46 -13.69 -15.58 -18.22
CA PHE A 46 -12.87 -16.78 -18.38
C PHE A 46 -13.72 -18.01 -18.69
N ILE A 47 -14.79 -18.24 -17.91
CA ILE A 47 -15.69 -19.37 -18.13
C ILE A 47 -16.38 -19.26 -19.49
N LEU A 48 -16.92 -18.08 -19.81
CA LEU A 48 -17.55 -17.82 -21.11
C LEU A 48 -16.59 -18.03 -22.26
N PHE A 49 -15.35 -17.56 -22.15
CA PHE A 49 -14.32 -17.76 -23.17
C PHE A 49 -14.02 -19.24 -23.39
N VAL A 50 -13.82 -20.01 -22.31
CA VAL A 50 -13.60 -21.46 -22.41
C VAL A 50 -14.82 -22.14 -23.03
N LEU A 51 -16.05 -21.80 -22.64
CA LEU A 51 -17.26 -22.34 -23.24
C LEU A 51 -17.36 -22.01 -24.73
N ASN A 52 -17.02 -20.78 -25.12
CA ASN A 52 -17.05 -20.34 -26.52
C ASN A 52 -16.09 -21.13 -27.41
N LEU A 53 -14.96 -21.59 -26.87
CA LEU A 53 -14.03 -22.46 -27.61
C LEU A 53 -14.66 -23.81 -27.99
N PHE A 54 -15.59 -24.32 -27.19
CA PHE A 54 -16.27 -25.60 -27.41
C PHE A 54 -17.63 -25.46 -28.12
N ILE A 55 -18.34 -24.35 -27.89
CA ILE A 55 -19.69 -24.09 -28.37
C ILE A 55 -19.66 -22.83 -29.24
N LYS A 56 -19.05 -22.94 -30.43
CA LYS A 56 -18.69 -21.80 -31.29
C LYS A 56 -19.88 -21.04 -31.92
N ASP A 57 -21.09 -21.59 -31.87
CA ASP A 57 -22.24 -21.07 -32.63
C ASP A 57 -23.19 -20.19 -31.81
N VAL A 58 -22.70 -19.62 -30.69
CA VAL A 58 -23.54 -18.88 -29.76
C VAL A 58 -23.06 -17.43 -29.63
N GLU A 59 -23.53 -16.58 -30.54
CA GLU A 59 -23.09 -15.19 -30.67
C GLU A 59 -23.20 -14.36 -29.36
N TRP A 60 -24.23 -14.60 -28.55
CA TRP A 60 -24.42 -13.85 -27.29
C TRP A 60 -23.27 -14.08 -26.30
N ILE A 61 -22.56 -15.22 -26.38
CA ILE A 61 -21.38 -15.51 -25.57
C ILE A 61 -20.25 -14.56 -25.97
N SER A 62 -19.94 -14.44 -27.27
CA SER A 62 -18.93 -13.51 -27.79
C SER A 62 -19.24 -12.04 -27.44
N TYR A 63 -20.49 -11.59 -27.62
CA TYR A 63 -20.89 -10.24 -27.20
C TYR A 63 -20.68 -10.00 -25.70
N SER A 64 -20.99 -10.99 -24.87
CA SER A 64 -20.80 -10.91 -23.42
C SER A 64 -19.32 -10.84 -23.05
N ILE A 65 -18.47 -11.67 -23.69
CA ILE A 65 -17.02 -11.63 -23.46
C ILE A 65 -16.45 -10.26 -23.85
N ILE A 66 -16.77 -9.76 -25.05
CA ILE A 66 -16.29 -8.46 -25.53
C ILE A 66 -16.72 -7.35 -24.55
N SER A 67 -17.99 -7.32 -24.15
CA SER A 67 -18.54 -6.27 -23.28
C SER A 67 -17.88 -6.27 -21.90
N ILE A 68 -17.74 -7.45 -21.26
CA ILE A 68 -17.12 -7.55 -19.94
C ILE A 68 -15.62 -7.23 -20.02
N CYS A 69 -14.92 -7.73 -21.04
CA CYS A 69 -13.51 -7.44 -21.22
C CYS A 69 -13.26 -5.95 -21.48
N LEU A 70 -14.08 -5.31 -22.31
CA LEU A 70 -13.98 -3.87 -22.57
C LEU A 70 -14.16 -3.07 -21.27
N PHE A 71 -15.15 -3.43 -20.45
CA PHE A 71 -15.37 -2.81 -19.14
C PHE A 71 -14.14 -2.94 -18.23
N LEU A 72 -13.60 -4.16 -18.09
CA LEU A 72 -12.42 -4.42 -17.27
C LEU A 72 -11.20 -3.61 -17.73
N LEU A 73 -10.96 -3.55 -19.05
CA LEU A 73 -9.83 -2.84 -19.64
C LEU A 73 -9.97 -1.32 -19.55
N LEU A 74 -11.16 -0.76 -19.76
CA LEU A 74 -11.42 0.67 -19.58
C LEU A 74 -11.20 1.08 -18.12
N LYS A 75 -11.70 0.28 -17.17
CA LYS A 75 -11.47 0.53 -15.75
C LYS A 75 -9.98 0.46 -15.41
N PHE A 76 -9.27 -0.57 -15.88
CA PHE A 76 -7.82 -0.71 -15.65
C PHE A 76 -7.02 0.46 -16.21
N THR A 77 -7.39 0.93 -17.40
CA THR A 77 -6.79 2.10 -18.03
C THR A 77 -7.03 3.35 -17.19
N TYR A 78 -8.30 3.59 -16.81
CA TYR A 78 -8.67 4.71 -15.95
C TYR A 78 -7.91 4.69 -14.62
N THR A 79 -7.87 3.56 -13.91
CA THR A 79 -7.20 3.51 -12.60
C THR A 79 -5.69 3.66 -12.69
N ASN A 80 -5.06 3.20 -13.78
CA ASN A 80 -3.63 3.42 -13.97
C ASN A 80 -3.30 4.85 -14.36
N TRP A 81 -4.01 5.43 -15.32
CA TRP A 81 -3.79 6.80 -15.77
C TRP A 81 -3.93 7.81 -14.63
N PHE A 82 -4.94 7.64 -13.78
CA PHE A 82 -5.16 8.52 -12.63
C PHE A 82 -4.42 8.07 -11.36
N ALA A 83 -3.54 7.07 -11.44
CA ALA A 83 -2.82 6.49 -10.31
C ALA A 83 -3.70 6.10 -9.11
N LYS A 84 -4.94 5.67 -9.37
CA LYS A 84 -5.94 5.26 -8.36
C LYS A 84 -5.91 3.77 -8.04
N ASN A 85 -4.92 3.02 -8.52
CA ASN A 85 -4.76 1.60 -8.17
C ASN A 85 -4.32 1.46 -6.71
N LYS A 86 -5.31 1.42 -5.83
CA LYS A 86 -5.14 1.30 -4.39
C LYS A 86 -5.41 -0.13 -3.97
N PHE A 87 -4.49 -0.68 -3.18
CA PHE A 87 -4.77 -1.93 -2.48
C PHE A 87 -5.87 -1.69 -1.45
N PHE A 88 -6.71 -2.70 -1.24
CA PHE A 88 -7.84 -2.60 -0.31
C PHE A 88 -7.42 -2.60 1.17
N ARG A 89 -6.13 -2.80 1.49
CA ARG A 89 -5.60 -2.59 2.85
C ARG A 89 -4.62 -1.42 2.87
N CYS A 90 -4.73 -0.59 3.89
CA CYS A 90 -3.77 0.45 4.23
C CYS A 90 -3.17 0.22 5.60
N ILE A 91 -2.00 0.82 5.85
CA ILE A 91 -1.39 0.90 7.17
C ILE A 91 -1.89 2.20 7.79
N ASP A 92 -2.78 2.10 8.78
CA ASP A 92 -3.31 3.22 9.54
C ASP A 92 -2.48 3.38 10.81
N VAL A 93 -1.74 4.48 10.92
CA VAL A 93 -0.84 4.77 12.04
C VAL A 93 -1.62 5.34 13.21
N PHE A 94 -2.41 6.38 12.94
CA PHE A 94 -3.24 7.05 13.92
C PHE A 94 -4.49 7.65 13.27
N GLU A 95 -5.55 7.76 14.07
CA GLU A 95 -6.84 8.33 13.67
C GLU A 95 -7.50 8.99 14.89
N TYR A 96 -7.55 10.32 14.88
CA TYR A 96 -8.09 11.14 15.95
C TYR A 96 -9.19 12.06 15.43
N ASP A 97 -10.35 12.04 16.07
CA ASP A 97 -11.44 12.98 15.80
C ASP A 97 -11.28 14.22 16.70
N VAL A 98 -11.14 15.39 16.08
CA VAL A 98 -10.88 16.66 16.76
C VAL A 98 -12.07 17.58 16.58
N LYS A 99 -12.61 18.05 17.70
CA LYS A 99 -13.68 19.05 17.73
C LYS A 99 -13.15 20.35 18.35
N LEU A 100 -12.90 21.32 17.49
CA LEU A 100 -12.69 22.72 17.83
C LEU A 100 -14.06 23.43 17.95
N GLU A 101 -14.09 24.68 18.37
CA GLU A 101 -15.34 25.40 18.60
C GLU A 101 -16.10 25.64 17.29
N SER A 102 -15.38 26.03 16.23
CA SER A 102 -15.93 26.31 14.90
C SER A 102 -15.82 25.14 13.92
N HIS A 103 -14.93 24.17 14.17
CA HIS A 103 -14.60 23.13 13.20
C HIS A 103 -14.49 21.75 13.84
N LYS A 104 -15.00 20.74 13.12
CA LYS A 104 -14.71 19.34 13.37
C LYS A 104 -13.85 18.84 12.24
N PHE A 105 -12.71 18.26 12.57
CA PHE A 105 -11.85 17.63 11.57
C PHE A 105 -11.28 16.33 12.13
N LYS A 106 -10.74 15.52 11.24
CA LYS A 106 -10.20 14.21 11.56
C LYS A 106 -8.72 14.19 11.20
N ALA A 107 -7.85 14.11 12.21
CA ALA A 107 -6.42 13.92 12.01
C ALA A 107 -6.15 12.44 11.79
N LYS A 108 -5.76 12.06 10.57
CA LYS A 108 -5.53 10.68 10.19
C LYS A 108 -4.29 10.55 9.33
N ARG A 109 -3.44 9.55 9.63
CA ARG A 109 -2.33 9.16 8.77
C ARG A 109 -2.47 7.69 8.39
N ALA A 110 -2.86 7.48 7.13
CA ALA A 110 -2.91 6.16 6.52
C ALA A 110 -2.00 6.11 5.29
N MET A 111 -1.20 5.06 5.21
CA MET A 111 -0.26 4.82 4.12
C MET A 111 -0.75 3.68 3.23
N GLU A 112 -0.52 3.82 1.93
CA GLU A 112 -0.88 2.80 0.97
C GLU A 112 0.17 1.68 0.95
N PHE A 113 -0.23 0.47 1.33
CA PHE A 113 0.63 -0.70 1.30
C PHE A 113 0.16 -1.69 0.24
N THR A 114 0.47 -1.42 -1.04
CA THR A 114 0.16 -2.34 -2.14
C THR A 114 1.20 -3.46 -2.26
N PRO A 115 0.91 -4.72 -1.92
CA PRO A 115 1.91 -5.77 -2.01
C PRO A 115 2.25 -6.13 -3.47
N ILE A 116 3.48 -6.59 -3.71
CA ILE A 116 3.97 -6.96 -5.07
C ILE A 116 3.07 -7.99 -5.75
N TRP A 117 2.61 -9.01 -5.02
CA TRP A 117 1.74 -10.05 -5.59
C TRP A 117 0.46 -9.46 -6.18
N PHE A 118 -0.06 -8.36 -5.62
CA PHE A 118 -1.27 -7.71 -6.11
C PHE A 118 -1.03 -7.01 -7.44
N TRP A 119 0.14 -6.38 -7.62
CA TRP A 119 0.54 -5.83 -8.92
C TRP A 119 0.72 -6.93 -9.97
N ILE A 120 1.44 -8.00 -9.64
CA ILE A 120 1.61 -9.16 -10.54
C ILE A 120 0.26 -9.71 -10.95
N TYR A 121 -0.66 -9.86 -9.99
CA TYR A 121 -2.00 -10.35 -10.25
C TYR A 121 -2.81 -9.43 -11.18
N ILE A 122 -2.85 -8.12 -10.90
CA ILE A 122 -3.55 -7.14 -11.74
C ILE A 122 -2.99 -7.15 -13.16
N ILE A 123 -1.67 -7.15 -13.31
CA ILE A 123 -1.01 -7.17 -14.63
C ILE A 123 -1.39 -8.47 -15.36
N GLY A 124 -1.29 -9.62 -14.70
CA GLY A 124 -1.60 -10.91 -15.28
C GLY A 124 -3.07 -11.05 -15.69
N ALA A 125 -4.01 -10.66 -14.82
CA ALA A 125 -5.44 -10.72 -15.10
C ALA A 125 -5.81 -9.83 -16.30
N ASN A 126 -5.30 -8.59 -16.33
CA ASN A 126 -5.56 -7.69 -17.47
C ASN A 126 -4.91 -8.18 -18.76
N PHE A 127 -3.71 -8.76 -18.69
CA PHE A 127 -3.07 -9.35 -19.87
C PHE A 127 -3.92 -10.48 -20.46
N ILE A 128 -4.50 -11.36 -19.63
CA ILE A 128 -5.42 -12.41 -20.08
C ILE A 128 -6.69 -11.80 -20.67
N THR A 129 -7.27 -10.78 -20.04
CA THR A 129 -8.44 -10.05 -20.57
C THR A 129 -8.17 -9.46 -21.97
N VAL A 130 -6.95 -8.95 -22.21
CA VAL A 130 -6.54 -8.46 -23.53
C VAL A 130 -6.48 -9.59 -24.56
N ILE A 131 -6.02 -10.79 -24.16
CA ILE A 131 -6.03 -11.96 -25.04
C ILE A 131 -7.48 -12.31 -25.44
N PHE A 132 -8.40 -12.34 -24.46
CA PHE A 132 -9.81 -12.67 -24.71
C PHE A 132 -10.45 -11.68 -25.68
N ILE A 133 -10.34 -10.37 -25.41
CA ILE A 133 -10.97 -9.38 -26.28
C ILE A 133 -10.36 -9.37 -27.69
N ASN A 134 -9.05 -9.54 -27.82
CA ASN A 134 -8.40 -9.57 -29.13
C ASN A 134 -8.77 -10.82 -29.93
N TYR A 135 -8.95 -11.96 -29.27
CA TYR A 135 -9.41 -13.18 -29.92
C TYR A 135 -10.85 -13.03 -30.43
N GLU A 136 -11.76 -12.57 -29.56
CA GLU A 136 -13.16 -12.39 -29.91
C GLU A 136 -13.38 -11.29 -30.96
N LEU A 137 -12.67 -10.16 -30.85
CA LEU A 137 -12.77 -9.08 -31.85
C LEU A 137 -12.28 -9.52 -33.23
N LYS A 138 -11.23 -10.35 -33.31
CA LYS A 138 -10.75 -10.87 -34.59
C LYS A 138 -11.77 -11.77 -35.26
N GLY A 139 -12.40 -12.68 -34.50
CA GLY A 139 -13.46 -13.53 -35.04
C GLY A 139 -14.70 -12.73 -35.42
N PHE A 140 -15.09 -11.75 -34.60
CA PHE A 140 -16.29 -10.94 -34.81
C PHE A 140 -16.17 -9.92 -35.94
N LEU A 141 -14.96 -9.39 -36.18
CA LEU A 141 -14.71 -8.34 -37.17
C LEU A 141 -13.97 -8.83 -38.43
N GLU A 142 -13.89 -10.14 -38.64
CA GLU A 142 -13.15 -10.75 -39.76
C GLU A 142 -13.61 -10.20 -41.12
N GLU A 143 -14.91 -9.95 -41.27
CA GLU A 143 -15.51 -9.37 -42.48
C GLU A 143 -15.35 -7.84 -42.59
N HIS A 144 -14.99 -7.16 -41.49
CA HIS A 144 -14.89 -5.70 -41.37
C HIS A 144 -13.48 -5.25 -41.02
N LYS A 145 -12.51 -5.54 -41.90
CA LYS A 145 -11.08 -5.27 -41.72
C LYS A 145 -10.72 -3.84 -41.26
N ILE A 146 -11.46 -2.83 -41.72
CA ILE A 146 -11.23 -1.43 -41.29
C ILE A 146 -11.62 -1.24 -39.82
N LEU A 147 -12.79 -1.76 -39.42
CA LEU A 147 -13.27 -1.66 -38.05
C LEU A 147 -12.36 -2.45 -37.10
N GLU A 148 -11.91 -3.63 -37.53
CA GLU A 148 -10.91 -4.44 -36.81
C GLU A 148 -9.64 -3.60 -36.53
N ALA A 149 -9.07 -2.97 -37.56
CA ALA A 149 -7.85 -2.17 -37.41
C ALA A 149 -8.04 -0.98 -36.46
N ILE A 150 -9.19 -0.29 -36.52
CA ILE A 150 -9.52 0.82 -35.62
C ILE A 150 -9.62 0.32 -34.18
N SER A 151 -10.41 -0.73 -33.93
CA SER A 151 -10.63 -1.29 -32.59
C SER A 151 -9.33 -1.78 -31.96
N MET A 152 -8.50 -2.51 -32.73
CA MET A 152 -7.20 -2.99 -32.26
C MET A 152 -6.25 -1.83 -31.94
N SER A 153 -6.24 -0.78 -32.78
CA SER A 153 -5.42 0.41 -32.53
C SER A 153 -5.85 1.16 -31.28
N MET A 154 -7.16 1.35 -31.06
CA MET A 154 -7.70 1.98 -29.86
C MET A 154 -7.33 1.20 -28.59
N LEU A 155 -7.46 -0.14 -28.62
CA LEU A 155 -7.05 -0.99 -27.50
C LEU A 155 -5.56 -0.82 -27.21
N ASN A 156 -4.69 -0.87 -28.22
CA ASN A 156 -3.26 -0.73 -28.03
C ASN A 156 -2.88 0.62 -27.40
N VAL A 157 -3.47 1.72 -27.86
CA VAL A 157 -3.21 3.07 -27.33
C VAL A 157 -3.64 3.21 -25.86
N LEU A 158 -4.74 2.57 -25.46
CA LEU A 158 -5.22 2.61 -24.07
C LEU A 158 -4.37 1.71 -23.15
N LEU A 159 -4.00 0.54 -23.63
CA LEU A 159 -3.43 -0.52 -22.81
C LEU A 159 -1.92 -0.40 -22.61
N VAL A 160 -1.17 -0.06 -23.67
CA VAL A 160 0.30 -0.02 -23.60
C VAL A 160 0.78 0.97 -22.51
N PRO A 161 0.29 2.22 -22.43
CA PRO A 161 0.68 3.13 -21.36
C PRO A 161 0.28 2.61 -19.96
N SER A 162 -0.87 1.92 -19.87
CA SER A 162 -1.40 1.39 -18.61
C SER A 162 -0.56 0.23 -18.07
N PHE A 163 -0.09 -0.66 -18.95
CA PHE A 163 0.87 -1.72 -18.61
C PHE A 163 2.22 -1.13 -18.23
N LEU A 164 2.76 -0.19 -19.02
CA LEU A 164 4.03 0.47 -18.71
C LEU A 164 4.01 1.13 -17.33
N ASN A 165 2.96 1.89 -17.01
CA ASN A 165 2.78 2.52 -15.69
C ASN A 165 2.70 1.46 -14.57
N SER A 166 1.99 0.35 -14.80
CA SER A 166 1.91 -0.74 -13.82
C SER A 166 3.27 -1.41 -13.57
N PHE A 167 4.08 -1.62 -14.62
CA PHE A 167 5.43 -2.17 -14.51
C PHE A 167 6.42 -1.18 -13.86
N GLN A 168 6.31 0.12 -14.17
CA GLN A 168 7.07 1.16 -13.50
C GLN A 168 6.77 1.18 -12.00
N LYS A 169 5.49 1.17 -11.61
CA LYS A 169 5.08 1.09 -10.20
C LYS A 169 5.55 -0.18 -9.50
N LEU A 170 5.61 -1.29 -10.21
CA LEU A 170 6.18 -2.54 -9.67
C LEU A 170 7.68 -2.38 -9.38
N THR A 171 8.41 -1.64 -10.21
CA THR A 171 9.86 -1.42 -10.10
C THR A 171 10.19 -0.36 -9.05
N GLU A 172 9.55 0.81 -9.10
CA GLU A 172 9.76 1.94 -8.18
C GLU A 172 9.44 1.60 -6.72
N LYS A 173 8.47 0.71 -6.49
CA LYS A 173 8.07 0.32 -5.13
C LYS A 173 9.18 -0.44 -4.37
N ASN A 174 10.08 -1.12 -5.09
CA ASN A 174 11.24 -1.75 -4.46
C ASN A 174 12.36 -0.74 -4.23
N ASP A 175 12.65 0.11 -5.22
CA ASP A 175 13.81 1.01 -5.16
C ASP A 175 13.73 1.98 -3.97
N GLY A 176 12.58 2.61 -3.71
CA GLY A 176 12.46 3.59 -2.61
C GLY A 176 12.68 3.01 -1.19
N VAL A 177 12.44 1.71 -1.00
CA VAL A 177 12.66 1.04 0.30
C VAL A 177 14.01 0.30 0.32
N ASP A 178 14.49 -0.16 -0.84
CA ASP A 178 15.78 -0.84 -1.00
C ASP A 178 16.97 0.13 -1.04
N SER A 179 16.83 1.32 -1.63
CA SER A 179 17.93 2.29 -1.81
C SER A 179 18.08 3.27 -0.65
N ASN A 180 16.97 3.73 -0.04
CA ASN A 180 17.03 4.85 0.92
C ASN A 180 17.01 4.42 2.40
N TYR A 181 16.34 3.32 2.75
CA TYR A 181 16.16 2.94 4.17
C TYR A 181 17.08 1.81 4.64
N LEU A 182 17.38 0.86 3.76
CA LEU A 182 18.08 -0.38 4.09
C LEU A 182 19.48 -0.14 4.68
N ASN A 183 20.11 1.00 4.37
CA ASN A 183 21.45 1.34 4.83
C ASN A 183 21.53 2.45 5.89
N VAL A 184 20.51 3.29 6.06
CA VAL A 184 20.64 4.50 6.89
C VAL A 184 20.03 4.29 8.27
N ILE A 185 18.72 4.09 8.41
CA ILE A 185 18.13 4.05 9.77
C ILE A 185 18.40 2.74 10.51
N LYS A 186 18.22 1.60 9.84
CA LYS A 186 18.45 0.28 10.46
C LYS A 186 19.89 0.10 10.92
N ASN A 187 20.87 0.58 10.15
CA ASN A 187 22.29 0.42 10.52
C ASN A 187 22.79 1.53 11.47
N GLN A 188 22.20 2.73 11.45
CA GLN A 188 22.66 3.84 12.31
C GLN A 188 21.93 3.91 13.65
N TYR A 189 20.66 3.49 13.71
CA TYR A 189 19.81 3.70 14.90
C TYR A 189 19.31 2.41 15.56
N PHE A 190 19.79 1.21 15.15
CA PHE A 190 19.48 -0.02 15.88
C PHE A 190 19.96 -0.02 17.34
N SER A 191 20.86 0.91 17.70
CA SER A 191 21.36 1.11 19.07
C SER A 191 20.68 2.28 19.79
N ASN A 192 19.68 2.93 19.19
CA ASN A 192 19.04 4.14 19.73
C ASN A 192 17.56 3.90 20.08
N GLU A 193 17.30 3.14 21.14
CA GLU A 193 15.95 2.94 21.68
C GLU A 193 15.28 4.29 22.01
N SER A 194 16.06 5.22 22.54
CA SER A 194 15.60 6.54 22.99
C SER A 194 15.49 7.59 21.87
N LEU A 195 15.47 7.18 20.60
CA LEU A 195 15.39 8.07 19.42
C LEU A 195 14.31 9.14 19.57
N PHE A 196 13.14 8.78 20.10
CA PHE A 196 11.98 9.68 20.24
C PHE A 196 11.93 10.44 21.58
N GLU A 197 12.82 10.18 22.54
CA GLU A 197 12.74 10.80 23.86
C GLU A 197 13.10 12.29 23.86
N GLU A 198 13.93 12.71 22.91
CA GLU A 198 14.39 14.09 22.80
C GLU A 198 13.77 14.85 21.64
N ALA A 199 12.74 14.27 21.02
CA ALA A 199 12.00 14.90 19.95
C ALA A 199 11.32 16.17 20.47
N LYS A 200 11.59 17.30 19.82
CA LYS A 200 10.95 18.59 20.13
C LYS A 200 10.13 19.05 18.94
N PHE A 201 8.94 19.59 19.20
CA PHE A 201 8.17 20.23 18.15
C PHE A 201 8.88 21.49 17.67
N SER A 202 8.89 21.68 16.35
CA SER A 202 9.27 22.95 15.74
C SER A 202 8.23 24.03 16.03
N GLU A 203 8.53 25.25 15.60
CA GLU A 203 7.60 26.37 15.70
C GLU A 203 6.26 26.02 15.05
N HIS A 204 5.16 26.32 15.75
CA HIS A 204 3.79 25.98 15.35
C HIS A 204 3.44 24.49 15.23
N CYS A 205 4.31 23.59 15.69
CA CYS A 205 4.12 22.13 15.64
C CYS A 205 3.93 21.59 14.20
N LEU A 206 4.60 22.17 13.20
CA LEU A 206 4.53 21.67 11.81
C LEU A 206 5.27 20.34 11.62
N ASN A 207 6.35 20.14 12.39
CA ASN A 207 7.20 18.96 12.37
C ASN A 207 7.84 18.74 13.76
N ALA A 208 8.41 17.55 13.95
CA ALA A 208 9.25 17.21 15.09
C ALA A 208 10.73 17.21 14.66
N VAL A 209 11.58 17.79 15.50
CA VAL A 209 13.02 17.91 15.31
C VAL A 209 13.72 17.01 16.32
N PHE A 210 14.67 16.21 15.84
CA PHE A 210 15.44 15.24 16.60
C PHE A 210 16.90 15.71 16.65
N SER A 211 17.19 16.67 17.53
CA SER A 211 18.45 17.44 17.50
C SER A 211 19.72 16.60 17.63
N LYS A 212 19.69 15.46 18.32
CA LYS A 212 20.87 14.58 18.46
C LYS A 212 21.30 13.87 17.18
N ASN A 213 20.36 13.66 16.26
CA ASN A 213 20.53 12.79 15.11
C ASN A 213 20.34 13.53 13.78
N ASP A 214 20.14 14.86 13.83
CA ASP A 214 19.85 15.72 12.67
C ASP A 214 18.68 15.21 11.81
N LEU A 215 17.68 14.59 12.45
CA LEU A 215 16.47 14.11 11.78
C LEU A 215 15.32 15.08 12.00
N THR A 216 14.47 15.19 10.98
CA THR A 216 13.21 15.94 11.06
C THR A 216 12.06 15.09 10.52
N SER A 217 10.88 15.22 11.13
CA SER A 217 9.67 14.63 10.56
C SER A 217 9.21 15.43 9.33
N LYS A 218 8.46 14.80 8.44
CA LYS A 218 7.79 15.50 7.34
C LYS A 218 6.75 16.48 7.87
N ASN A 219 6.51 17.53 7.09
CA ASN A 219 5.42 18.46 7.31
C ASN A 219 4.06 17.78 7.07
N GLY A 220 3.04 18.18 7.83
CA GLY A 220 1.67 17.67 7.66
C GLY A 220 1.39 16.33 8.34
N ILE A 221 2.31 15.83 9.17
CA ILE A 221 2.05 14.73 10.12
C ILE A 221 1.32 15.26 11.35
N PHE A 222 1.78 16.40 11.85
CA PHE A 222 1.21 17.09 13.00
C PHE A 222 0.23 18.18 12.57
N VAL A 223 -0.64 18.58 13.49
CA VAL A 223 -1.62 19.64 13.25
C VAL A 223 -0.99 20.99 13.59
N PHE A 224 -1.01 21.89 12.61
CA PHE A 224 -0.52 23.26 12.75
C PHE A 224 -1.26 24.03 13.86
N THR A 225 -0.51 24.76 14.67
CA THR A 225 -1.05 25.60 15.76
C THR A 225 -0.70 27.07 15.54
N ASN A 226 -1.69 27.87 15.11
CA ASN A 226 -1.56 29.32 15.02
C ASN A 226 -2.23 30.02 16.19
N LYS A 227 -1.43 30.66 17.06
CA LYS A 227 -1.94 31.43 18.20
C LYS A 227 -2.73 32.68 17.81
N LYS A 228 -2.66 33.14 16.55
CA LYS A 228 -3.42 34.30 16.07
C LYS A 228 -4.86 33.95 15.70
N ASP A 229 -5.10 32.73 15.22
CA ASP A 229 -6.41 32.31 14.69
C ASP A 229 -7.17 31.36 15.62
N LEU A 230 -6.50 30.85 16.66
CA LEU A 230 -7.04 29.89 17.62
C LEU A 230 -7.07 30.47 19.02
N ASN A 231 -8.11 30.13 19.78
CA ASN A 231 -8.15 30.48 21.19
C ASN A 231 -7.18 29.61 22.01
N GLN A 232 -6.83 30.03 23.23
CA GLN A 232 -5.85 29.31 24.05
C GLN A 232 -6.26 27.85 24.33
N LYS A 233 -7.55 27.58 24.56
CA LYS A 233 -8.05 26.22 24.80
C LYS A 233 -7.92 25.32 23.57
N GLU A 234 -8.10 25.88 22.38
CA GLU A 234 -7.93 25.18 21.10
C GLU A 234 -6.45 24.88 20.84
N VAL A 235 -5.56 25.84 21.13
CA VAL A 235 -4.11 25.64 21.05
C VAL A 235 -3.67 24.50 21.98
N GLU A 236 -4.09 24.50 23.24
CA GLU A 236 -3.76 23.44 24.21
C GLU A 236 -4.30 22.07 23.77
N LYS A 237 -5.52 22.01 23.22
CA LYS A 237 -6.08 20.76 22.65
C LYS A 237 -5.26 20.23 21.48
N LEU A 238 -4.84 21.10 20.56
CA LEU A 238 -4.04 20.69 19.40
C LEU A 238 -2.62 20.30 19.80
N GLN A 239 -2.02 20.97 20.79
CA GLN A 239 -0.73 20.56 21.35
C GLN A 239 -0.81 19.16 21.95
N LYS A 240 -1.83 18.89 22.78
CA LYS A 240 -2.06 17.56 23.34
C LYS A 240 -2.31 16.49 22.28
N LEU A 241 -3.00 16.85 21.20
CA LEU A 241 -3.17 15.96 20.04
C LEU A 241 -1.81 15.63 19.39
N ASN A 242 -0.97 16.64 19.15
CA ASN A 242 0.35 16.43 18.56
C ASN A 242 1.26 15.58 19.46
N GLU A 243 1.20 15.77 20.78
CA GLU A 243 1.87 14.92 21.77
C GLU A 243 1.38 13.47 21.68
N ASN A 244 0.07 13.24 21.58
CA ASN A 244 -0.48 11.89 21.41
C ASN A 244 0.01 11.23 20.11
N ILE A 245 0.05 11.98 18.99
CA ILE A 245 0.58 11.50 17.72
C ILE A 245 2.06 11.10 17.88
N LEU A 246 2.87 11.95 18.52
CA LEU A 246 4.29 11.66 18.76
C LEU A 246 4.47 10.42 19.64
N GLU A 247 3.62 10.26 20.66
CA GLU A 247 3.61 9.10 21.54
C GLU A 247 3.23 7.79 20.80
N ASP A 248 2.32 7.84 19.82
CA ASP A 248 2.03 6.70 18.96
C ASP A 248 3.28 6.27 18.16
N TYR A 249 3.99 7.23 17.55
CA TYR A 249 5.25 6.94 16.86
C TYR A 249 6.34 6.43 17.81
N LYS A 250 6.45 6.97 19.03
CA LYS A 250 7.37 6.48 20.07
C LYS A 250 7.08 5.01 20.42
N LYS A 251 5.81 4.65 20.61
CA LYS A 251 5.41 3.24 20.86
C LYS A 251 5.70 2.34 19.67
N ILE A 252 5.48 2.82 18.44
CA ILE A 252 5.82 2.05 17.23
C ILE A 252 7.33 1.81 17.16
N TRP A 253 8.14 2.83 17.47
CA TRP A 253 9.61 2.73 17.48
C TRP A 253 10.09 1.74 18.53
N ALA A 254 9.59 1.82 19.76
CA ALA A 254 9.93 0.86 20.82
C ALA A 254 9.63 -0.59 20.41
N ASN A 255 8.49 -0.83 19.75
CA ASN A 255 8.17 -2.15 19.21
C ASN A 255 9.10 -2.55 18.06
N TYR A 256 9.52 -1.61 17.21
CA TYR A 256 10.45 -1.92 16.13
C TYR A 256 11.85 -2.23 16.66
N TYR A 257 12.33 -1.45 17.63
CA TYR A 257 13.58 -1.68 18.33
C TYR A 257 13.62 -3.07 18.99
N ASP A 258 12.59 -3.45 19.73
CA ASP A 258 12.45 -4.78 20.35
C ASP A 258 12.53 -5.91 19.31
N LEU A 259 11.95 -5.72 18.11
CA LEU A 259 12.08 -6.67 17.01
C LEU A 259 13.52 -6.78 16.50
N LEU A 260 14.19 -5.64 16.28
CA LEU A 260 15.56 -5.58 15.75
C LEU A 260 16.55 -6.20 16.74
N GLU A 261 16.47 -5.83 18.02
CA GLU A 261 17.33 -6.35 19.08
C GLU A 261 17.10 -7.85 19.27
N SER A 262 15.84 -8.28 19.43
CA SER A 262 15.51 -9.69 19.60
C SER A 262 15.88 -10.53 18.37
N SER A 263 15.74 -9.99 17.16
CA SER A 263 16.08 -10.74 15.94
C SER A 263 17.60 -10.88 15.74
N SER A 264 18.40 -9.91 16.18
CA SER A 264 19.86 -9.98 16.11
C SER A 264 20.48 -11.13 16.92
N SER A 265 19.79 -11.56 17.99
CA SER A 265 20.25 -12.60 18.92
C SER A 265 19.66 -14.00 18.66
N LEU A 266 18.73 -14.13 17.70
CA LEU A 266 17.98 -15.36 17.45
C LEU A 266 18.31 -15.98 16.09
N GLU A 267 18.40 -17.31 16.05
CA GLU A 267 18.52 -18.05 14.79
C GLU A 267 17.14 -18.28 14.15
N PHE A 268 17.00 -17.89 12.89
CA PHE A 268 15.78 -18.10 12.10
C PHE A 268 16.00 -19.10 10.97
N SER A 269 15.05 -20.02 10.81
CA SER A 269 14.97 -20.87 9.60
C SER A 269 14.63 -20.03 8.36
N LYS A 270 15.01 -20.46 7.15
CA LYS A 270 14.75 -19.76 5.88
C LYS A 270 13.33 -19.17 5.72
N ARG A 271 12.28 -19.95 6.02
CA ARG A 271 10.89 -19.48 5.93
C ARG A 271 10.57 -18.36 6.93
N LYS A 272 11.14 -18.43 8.13
CA LYS A 272 10.96 -17.42 9.19
C LYS A 272 11.73 -16.14 8.89
N VAL A 273 12.91 -16.24 8.28
CA VAL A 273 13.67 -15.07 7.79
C VAL A 273 12.82 -14.25 6.83
N LYS A 274 12.11 -14.91 5.90
CA LYS A 274 11.18 -14.21 5.00
C LYS A 274 10.05 -13.49 5.75
N ASN A 275 9.51 -14.10 6.81
CA ASN A 275 8.46 -13.47 7.62
C ASN A 275 9.00 -12.25 8.39
N LEU A 276 10.18 -12.39 9.02
CA LEU A 276 10.88 -11.30 9.69
C LEU A 276 11.12 -10.14 8.74
N PHE A 277 11.64 -10.42 7.54
CA PHE A 277 11.85 -9.43 6.49
C PHE A 277 10.57 -8.63 6.16
N TRP A 278 9.42 -9.29 6.04
CA TRP A 278 8.16 -8.59 5.80
C TRP A 278 7.69 -7.74 6.98
N LEU A 279 7.93 -8.19 8.21
CA LEU A 279 7.59 -7.41 9.41
C LEU A 279 8.44 -6.14 9.48
N GLU A 280 9.75 -6.27 9.27
CA GLU A 280 10.68 -5.13 9.21
C GLU A 280 10.23 -4.12 8.16
N ARG A 281 9.89 -4.57 6.95
CA ARG A 281 9.43 -3.68 5.87
C ARG A 281 8.19 -2.86 6.21
N ILE A 282 7.30 -3.39 7.03
CA ILE A 282 6.11 -2.66 7.45
C ILE A 282 6.49 -1.52 8.40
N TYR A 283 7.41 -1.77 9.34
CA TYR A 283 7.96 -0.71 10.19
C TYR A 283 8.75 0.32 9.38
N ASP A 284 9.59 -0.13 8.44
CA ASP A 284 10.36 0.75 7.55
C ASP A 284 9.43 1.71 6.79
N HIS A 285 8.32 1.19 6.24
CA HIS A 285 7.33 2.03 5.57
C HIS A 285 6.73 3.11 6.48
N ILE A 286 6.44 2.79 7.76
CA ILE A 286 5.92 3.76 8.73
C ILE A 286 6.94 4.89 8.96
N PHE A 287 8.21 4.56 9.11
CA PHE A 287 9.24 5.56 9.42
C PHE A 287 9.74 6.32 8.18
N LEU A 288 9.73 5.70 7.00
CA LEU A 288 9.93 6.41 5.72
C LEU A 288 8.85 7.45 5.46
N ASP A 289 7.61 7.16 5.85
CA ASP A 289 6.52 8.13 5.77
C ASP A 289 6.63 9.22 6.84
N PHE A 290 7.23 8.91 7.99
CA PHE A 290 7.39 9.86 9.09
C PHE A 290 8.56 10.83 8.87
N PHE A 291 9.75 10.33 8.57
CA PHE A 291 10.96 11.15 8.45
C PHE A 291 11.09 11.81 7.07
N ASN A 292 11.66 13.01 7.05
CA ASN A 292 11.98 13.75 5.83
C ASN A 292 13.38 13.35 5.32
N ILE A 293 13.46 12.19 4.67
CA ILE A 293 14.67 11.55 4.14
C ILE A 293 14.47 11.22 2.66
#